data_AF-A0A2D9P3E2-F1
#
_entry.id   AF-A0A2D9P3E2-F1
#
_cell.length_a   1.000
_cell.length_b   1.000
_cell.length_c   1.000
_cell.angle_alpha   90.00
_cell.angle_beta   90.00
_cell.angle_gamma   90.00
#
_symmetry.space_group_name_H-M   'P 1'
#
loop_
_entity.id
_entity.type
_entity.pdbx_description
1 polymer ?
#
loop_
_entity_poly.entity_id
_entity_poly.type
_entity_poly.pdbx_seq_one_letter_code
_entity_poly.pdbx_strand_id
1 'polypeptide(L)'
;MKKKLIIIILMFTLGLSQCDANGDGSLDVIDVVTQVDCILNDCWENLDLSEIILGSWVIDSTHYYYYDNFEQTYCEEMGYYGTKGIVLTFLENGNLLTDEIEPDDCYMDEVSISNNNYYENGGSWLNSYSVDNDSLILSNEFIDFSYSVDINGNNLKLFYQSNINGDSEIFLRRVSILNNIRRFKKNDNLNKYSNASFYDIFTKRIISNK
;
A
#
# COMPACT_ATOMS: atom_id res chain seq x y z
N MET A 1 -1.74 -43.43 3.13
CA MET A 1 -2.59 -42.99 2.00
C MET A 1 -3.78 -42.13 2.42
N LYS A 2 -4.45 -42.38 3.56
CA LYS A 2 -5.61 -41.58 4.03
C LYS A 2 -5.31 -40.10 4.36
N LYS A 3 -4.11 -39.77 4.90
CA LYS A 3 -3.74 -38.38 5.24
C LYS A 3 -3.47 -37.47 4.03
N LYS A 4 -3.04 -38.03 2.88
CA LYS A 4 -2.81 -37.27 1.64
C LYS A 4 -4.12 -36.93 0.92
N LEU A 5 -5.16 -37.76 1.07
CA LEU A 5 -6.49 -37.52 0.48
C LEU A 5 -7.19 -36.32 1.15
N ILE A 6 -7.03 -36.15 2.47
CA ILE A 6 -7.64 -35.05 3.23
C ILE A 6 -7.06 -33.70 2.79
N ILE A 7 -5.76 -33.62 2.53
CA ILE A 7 -5.08 -32.39 2.07
C ILE A 7 -5.57 -31.98 0.67
N ILE A 8 -5.81 -32.96 -0.21
CA ILE A 8 -6.32 -32.70 -1.57
C ILE A 8 -7.78 -32.21 -1.52
N ILE A 9 -8.62 -32.76 -0.64
CA ILE A 9 -10.01 -32.33 -0.47
C ILE A 9 -10.09 -30.93 0.18
N LEU A 10 -9.19 -30.60 1.11
CA LEU A 10 -9.12 -29.27 1.73
C LEU A 10 -8.70 -28.18 0.71
N MET A 11 -7.78 -28.51 -0.21
CA MET A 11 -7.39 -27.61 -1.30
C MET A 11 -8.47 -27.47 -2.37
N PHE A 12 -9.24 -28.53 -2.64
CA PHE A 12 -10.38 -28.48 -3.58
C PHE A 12 -11.57 -27.69 -3.02
N THR A 13 -11.84 -27.77 -1.72
CA THR A 13 -12.97 -27.06 -1.08
C THR A 13 -12.75 -25.55 -0.99
N LEU A 14 -11.49 -25.09 -0.88
CA LEU A 14 -11.13 -23.67 -0.92
C LEU A 14 -11.10 -23.07 -2.35
N GLY A 15 -10.99 -23.93 -3.38
CA GLY A 15 -11.03 -23.52 -4.79
C GLY A 15 -12.44 -23.49 -5.38
N LEU A 16 -13.36 -24.32 -4.88
CA LEU A 16 -14.75 -24.36 -5.35
C LEU A 16 -15.54 -23.12 -4.94
N SER A 17 -15.32 -22.57 -3.74
CA SER A 17 -16.02 -21.35 -3.29
C SER A 17 -15.60 -20.08 -4.04
N GLN A 18 -14.54 -20.13 -4.85
CA GLN A 18 -14.05 -19.00 -5.65
C GLN A 18 -14.47 -19.09 -7.13
N CYS A 19 -15.06 -20.21 -7.56
CA CYS A 19 -15.58 -20.39 -8.91
C CYS A 19 -17.11 -20.46 -8.94
N ASP A 20 -17.74 -20.77 -7.82
CA ASP A 20 -19.20 -20.74 -7.60
C ASP A 20 -19.54 -19.44 -6.85
N ALA A 21 -19.47 -18.31 -7.56
CA ALA A 21 -19.60 -16.98 -6.96
C ALA A 21 -21.02 -16.73 -6.44
N ASN A 22 -22.03 -17.42 -7.01
CA ASN A 22 -23.41 -17.32 -6.55
C ASN A 22 -23.79 -18.39 -5.50
N GLY A 23 -22.92 -19.39 -5.26
CA GLY A 23 -23.08 -20.42 -4.24
C GLY A 23 -24.11 -21.49 -4.56
N ASP A 24 -24.47 -21.69 -5.83
CA ASP A 24 -25.51 -22.63 -6.26
C ASP A 24 -24.99 -24.06 -6.56
N GLY A 25 -23.67 -24.25 -6.48
CA GLY A 25 -23.00 -25.53 -6.69
C GLY A 25 -22.76 -25.88 -8.17
N SER A 26 -23.11 -24.98 -9.09
CA SER A 26 -22.83 -25.07 -10.53
C SER A 26 -21.70 -24.11 -10.88
N LEU A 27 -21.05 -24.36 -12.02
CA LEU A 27 -20.11 -23.42 -12.62
C LEU A 27 -20.66 -23.01 -13.96
N ASP A 28 -21.29 -21.84 -14.02
CA ASP A 28 -21.88 -21.33 -15.24
C ASP A 28 -21.73 -19.81 -15.42
N VAL A 29 -22.46 -19.24 -16.37
CA VAL A 29 -22.34 -17.82 -16.72
C VAL A 29 -22.81 -16.91 -15.58
N ILE A 30 -23.65 -17.40 -14.67
CA ILE A 30 -24.20 -16.64 -13.55
C ILE A 30 -23.09 -16.34 -12.54
N ASP A 31 -22.14 -17.24 -12.34
CA ASP A 31 -20.95 -16.99 -11.52
C ASP A 31 -20.11 -15.84 -12.05
N VAL A 32 -19.88 -15.81 -13.37
CA VAL A 32 -19.13 -14.73 -14.03
C VAL A 32 -19.87 -13.41 -13.90
N VAL A 33 -21.18 -13.39 -14.12
CA VAL A 33 -21.99 -12.18 -13.98
C VAL A 33 -21.99 -11.69 -12.54
N THR A 34 -22.13 -12.58 -11.56
CA THR A 34 -22.10 -12.24 -10.13
C THR A 34 -20.73 -11.69 -9.73
N GLN A 35 -19.66 -12.29 -10.23
CA GLN A 35 -18.30 -11.84 -9.96
C GLN A 35 -18.03 -10.45 -10.58
N VAL A 36 -18.45 -10.24 -11.83
CA VAL A 36 -18.32 -8.94 -12.52
C VAL A 36 -19.19 -7.88 -11.87
N ASP A 37 -20.43 -8.20 -11.51
CA ASP A 37 -21.32 -7.30 -10.77
C ASP A 37 -20.72 -6.94 -9.41
N CYS A 38 -20.11 -7.91 -8.73
CA CYS A 38 -19.37 -7.65 -7.51
C CYS A 38 -18.17 -6.73 -7.73
N ILE A 39 -17.40 -6.89 -8.82
CA ILE A 39 -16.30 -5.96 -9.17
C ILE A 39 -16.85 -4.56 -9.46
N LEU A 40 -17.96 -4.46 -10.20
CA LEU A 40 -18.55 -3.19 -10.58
C LEU A 40 -19.22 -2.46 -9.41
N ASN A 41 -19.67 -3.21 -8.40
CA ASN A 41 -20.32 -2.69 -7.20
C ASN A 41 -19.40 -2.71 -5.97
N ASP A 42 -18.08 -2.88 -6.15
CA ASP A 42 -17.07 -2.96 -5.08
C ASP A 42 -17.45 -3.89 -3.91
N CYS A 43 -18.15 -4.98 -4.22
CA CYS A 43 -18.69 -5.92 -3.23
C CYS A 43 -17.63 -6.92 -2.71
N TRP A 44 -16.37 -6.76 -3.14
CA TRP A 44 -15.21 -7.57 -2.76
C TRP A 44 -14.57 -7.12 -1.44
N GLU A 45 -15.18 -6.16 -0.74
CA GLU A 45 -14.72 -5.59 0.53
C GLU A 45 -14.58 -6.66 1.63
N ASN A 46 -13.43 -7.32 1.62
CA ASN A 46 -12.61 -7.72 2.76
C ASN A 46 -11.16 -7.85 2.26
N LEU A 47 -10.69 -6.88 1.48
CA LEU A 47 -9.26 -6.74 1.29
C LEU A 47 -8.72 -6.17 2.60
N ASP A 48 -7.96 -6.99 3.32
CA ASP A 48 -7.29 -6.57 4.56
C ASP A 48 -6.39 -5.38 4.23
N LEU A 49 -6.47 -4.32 5.04
CA LEU A 49 -5.61 -3.14 4.93
C LEU A 49 -4.12 -3.54 4.85
N SER A 50 -3.75 -4.65 5.50
CA SER A 50 -2.40 -5.22 5.42
C SER A 50 -1.95 -5.60 4.00
N GLU A 51 -2.88 -5.99 3.12
CA GLU A 51 -2.62 -6.28 1.71
C GLU A 51 -2.69 -5.03 0.85
N ILE A 52 -3.66 -4.14 1.10
CA ILE A 52 -3.90 -2.95 0.27
C ILE A 52 -2.74 -1.94 0.40
N ILE A 53 -2.20 -1.78 1.60
CA ILE A 53 -1.18 -0.75 1.88
C ILE A 53 0.17 -1.05 1.22
N LEU A 54 0.42 -2.31 0.83
CA LEU A 54 1.68 -2.72 0.21
C LEU A 54 2.01 -1.93 -1.05
N GLY A 55 3.31 -1.65 -1.23
CA GLY A 55 3.83 -0.90 -2.37
C GLY A 55 4.26 0.52 -2.02
N SER A 56 4.48 1.33 -3.05
CA SER A 56 5.07 2.66 -2.94
C SER A 56 4.02 3.76 -3.08
N TRP A 57 4.12 4.77 -2.23
CA TRP A 57 3.19 5.89 -2.11
C TRP A 57 3.96 7.19 -1.99
N VAL A 58 3.72 8.14 -2.90
CA VAL A 58 4.21 9.51 -2.77
C VAL A 58 3.33 10.26 -1.78
N ILE A 59 3.93 11.04 -0.90
CA ILE A 59 3.20 12.01 -0.09
C ILE A 59 2.94 13.23 -0.96
N ASP A 60 1.67 13.54 -1.21
CA ASP A 60 1.27 14.72 -2.00
C ASP A 60 1.18 15.95 -1.08
N SER A 61 0.45 15.85 0.04
CA SER A 61 0.30 16.95 0.99
C SER A 61 0.04 16.48 2.43
N THR A 62 0.29 17.37 3.40
CA THR A 62 -0.11 17.23 4.79
C THR A 62 -0.92 18.44 5.23
N HIS A 63 -2.03 18.21 5.92
CA HIS A 63 -2.86 19.25 6.49
C HIS A 63 -2.83 19.16 8.01
N TYR A 64 -2.57 20.28 8.68
CA TYR A 64 -2.48 20.38 10.13
C TYR A 64 -3.55 21.32 10.67
N TYR A 65 -4.45 20.79 11.48
CA TYR A 65 -5.54 21.53 12.14
C TYR A 65 -5.07 22.15 13.47
N TYR A 66 -3.96 22.90 13.44
CA TYR A 66 -3.53 23.76 14.56
C TYR A 66 -4.17 25.15 14.44
N TYR A 67 -3.99 26.07 15.42
CA TYR A 67 -4.71 27.34 15.58
C TYR A 67 -4.97 28.23 14.32
N ASP A 68 -4.30 27.99 13.18
CA ASP A 68 -4.48 28.69 11.91
C ASP A 68 -4.74 27.80 10.66
N ASN A 69 -4.91 26.48 10.79
CA ASN A 69 -5.00 25.50 9.69
C ASN A 69 -3.87 25.64 8.66
N PHE A 70 -2.84 24.82 8.79
CA PHE A 70 -1.65 24.89 7.94
C PHE A 70 -1.58 23.70 6.98
N GLU A 71 -1.45 23.98 5.69
CA GLU A 71 -1.24 22.96 4.66
C GLU A 71 0.21 23.01 4.17
N GLN A 72 0.85 21.85 4.08
CA GLN A 72 2.13 21.67 3.41
C GLN A 72 1.94 20.78 2.21
N THR A 73 2.34 21.26 1.04
CA THR A 73 2.41 20.45 -0.17
C THR A 73 3.85 19.99 -0.32
N TYR A 74 4.04 18.68 -0.52
CA TYR A 74 5.34 18.15 -0.89
C TYR A 74 5.46 18.25 -2.42
N CYS A 75 6.68 18.37 -2.94
CA CYS A 75 6.93 18.63 -4.36
C CYS A 75 6.69 20.06 -4.87
N GLU A 76 6.64 21.04 -3.97
CA GLU A 76 6.57 22.47 -4.31
C GLU A 76 7.65 23.27 -3.55
N GLU A 77 7.80 24.57 -3.84
CA GLU A 77 8.86 25.43 -3.27
C GLU A 77 8.82 25.59 -1.73
N MET A 78 7.78 25.12 -1.03
CA MET A 78 7.55 25.39 0.41
C MET A 78 7.35 24.15 1.30
N GLY A 79 7.81 22.95 0.92
CA GLY A 79 7.78 21.78 1.82
C GLY A 79 8.83 21.82 2.94
N TYR A 80 8.54 21.25 4.12
CA TYR A 80 9.50 21.13 5.25
C TYR A 80 10.80 20.37 4.86
N TYR A 81 10.72 19.47 3.88
CA TYR A 81 11.88 18.72 3.34
C TYR A 81 12.44 19.32 2.04
N GLY A 82 12.05 20.56 1.70
CA GLY A 82 12.47 21.24 0.47
C GLY A 82 11.57 20.93 -0.73
N THR A 83 12.14 21.03 -1.93
CA THR A 83 11.42 20.87 -3.21
C THR A 83 11.20 19.41 -3.62
N LYS A 84 11.82 18.46 -2.91
CA LYS A 84 11.80 17.04 -3.27
C LYS A 84 10.52 16.36 -2.79
N GLY A 85 10.11 15.31 -3.52
CA GLY A 85 9.03 14.44 -3.10
C GLY A 85 9.51 13.35 -2.16
N ILE A 86 8.61 12.84 -1.32
CA ILE A 86 8.88 11.71 -0.42
C ILE A 86 8.03 10.52 -0.85
N VAL A 87 8.65 9.35 -0.94
CA VAL A 87 7.99 8.07 -1.18
C VAL A 87 8.12 7.19 0.05
N LEU A 88 6.98 6.66 0.51
CA LEU A 88 6.90 5.60 1.49
C LEU A 88 6.68 4.27 0.77
N THR A 89 7.48 3.25 1.08
CA THR A 89 7.30 1.90 0.52
C THR A 89 7.05 0.89 1.64
N PHE A 90 5.84 0.33 1.66
CA PHE A 90 5.40 -0.69 2.61
C PHE A 90 5.75 -2.07 2.08
N LEU A 91 6.57 -2.81 2.84
CA LEU A 91 7.04 -4.15 2.49
C LEU A 91 6.28 -5.23 3.28
N GLU A 92 6.06 -6.40 2.66
CA GLU A 92 5.35 -7.54 3.26
C GLU A 92 5.90 -7.99 4.63
N ASN A 93 7.15 -7.69 4.95
CA ASN A 93 7.78 -8.04 6.21
C ASN A 93 7.56 -7.00 7.34
N GLY A 94 6.76 -5.95 7.10
CA GLY A 94 6.51 -4.87 8.06
C GLY A 94 7.55 -3.75 8.04
N ASN A 95 8.56 -3.82 7.16
CA ASN A 95 9.52 -2.73 7.00
C ASN A 95 8.90 -1.59 6.19
N LEU A 96 9.23 -0.36 6.59
CA LEU A 96 8.86 0.85 5.88
C LEU A 96 10.13 1.50 5.32
N LEU A 97 10.21 1.62 3.99
CA LEU A 97 11.27 2.39 3.35
C LEU A 97 10.79 3.80 3.10
N THR A 98 11.66 4.79 3.33
CA THR A 98 11.41 6.18 2.95
C THR A 98 12.47 6.63 1.97
N ASP A 99 12.05 7.28 0.88
CA ASP A 99 12.89 7.73 -0.21
C ASP A 99 12.56 9.13 -0.66
N GLU A 100 13.54 9.77 -1.28
CA GLU A 100 13.33 11.03 -1.97
C GLU A 100 13.23 10.81 -3.48
N ILE A 101 12.32 11.53 -4.12
CA ILE A 101 12.21 11.65 -5.58
C ILE A 101 12.49 13.08 -6.01
N GLU A 102 12.96 13.24 -7.24
CA GLU A 102 13.18 14.58 -7.80
C GLU A 102 11.84 15.29 -8.02
N PRO A 103 11.81 16.64 -7.96
CA PRO A 103 10.57 17.41 -8.12
C PRO A 103 9.82 17.10 -9.43
N ASP A 104 10.56 16.80 -10.50
CA ASP A 104 10.01 16.46 -11.82
C ASP A 104 9.18 15.16 -11.81
N ASP A 105 9.44 14.24 -10.88
CA ASP A 105 8.77 12.94 -10.78
C ASP A 105 7.50 13.00 -9.90
N CYS A 106 7.29 14.11 -9.18
CA CYS A 106 6.28 14.19 -8.13
C CYS A 106 4.83 13.99 -8.56
N TYR A 107 4.50 14.37 -9.80
CA TYR A 107 3.16 14.23 -10.35
C TYR A 107 3.04 13.05 -11.32
N MET A 108 4.05 12.19 -11.35
CA MET A 108 4.09 11.02 -12.21
C MET A 108 3.56 9.78 -11.47
N ASP A 109 2.97 8.85 -12.22
CA ASP A 109 2.57 7.54 -11.68
C ASP A 109 3.75 6.56 -11.58
N GLU A 110 4.83 6.86 -12.30
CA GLU A 110 6.10 6.15 -12.28
C GLU A 110 7.21 7.11 -11.88
N VAL A 111 7.92 6.80 -10.79
CA VAL A 111 8.92 7.70 -10.19
C VAL A 111 10.28 7.04 -10.07
N SER A 112 11.35 7.83 -10.15
CA SER A 112 12.72 7.36 -9.91
C SER A 112 13.20 7.83 -8.54
N ILE A 113 13.63 6.89 -7.70
CA ILE A 113 14.31 7.22 -6.45
C ILE A 113 15.58 8.01 -6.78
N SER A 114 15.74 9.17 -6.15
CA SER A 114 16.92 10.02 -6.33
C SER A 114 18.15 9.29 -5.75
N ASN A 115 19.29 9.38 -6.45
CA ASN A 115 20.55 8.73 -5.99
C ASN A 115 21.16 9.44 -4.76
N ASN A 116 20.55 10.51 -4.26
CA ASN A 116 21.06 11.26 -3.14
C ASN A 116 20.48 10.67 -1.85
N ASN A 117 21.33 9.88 -1.18
CA ASN A 117 21.12 9.30 0.14
C ASN A 117 20.98 10.38 1.23
N TYR A 118 19.96 11.24 1.18
CA TYR A 118 19.73 12.18 2.27
C TYR A 118 19.52 11.42 3.60
N TYR A 119 18.93 10.23 3.53
CA TYR A 119 18.63 9.39 4.68
C TYR A 119 19.76 8.46 5.16
N GLU A 120 20.94 8.42 4.54
CA GLU A 120 22.11 7.75 5.17
C GLU A 120 22.66 8.55 6.36
N ASN A 121 22.29 9.83 6.55
CA ASN A 121 22.76 10.66 7.66
C ASN A 121 21.64 11.38 8.46
N GLY A 122 20.37 11.13 8.17
CA GLY A 122 19.25 11.83 8.81
C GLY A 122 17.91 11.16 8.53
N GLY A 123 17.92 9.82 8.57
CA GLY A 123 16.81 8.91 8.27
C GLY A 123 15.43 9.46 8.59
N SER A 124 14.47 9.18 7.72
CA SER A 124 13.07 9.16 8.14
C SER A 124 13.05 8.36 9.43
N TRP A 125 12.73 9.05 10.52
CA TRP A 125 12.40 8.51 11.81
C TRP A 125 11.65 7.19 11.68
N LEU A 126 10.65 7.07 10.80
CA LEU A 126 9.83 5.87 10.64
C LEU A 126 10.55 4.80 9.80
N ASN A 127 10.63 3.58 10.33
CA ASN A 127 11.35 2.45 9.71
C ASN A 127 10.52 1.15 9.64
N SER A 128 9.35 1.13 10.25
CA SER A 128 8.46 -0.02 10.27
C SER A 128 7.01 0.41 10.32
N TYR A 129 6.12 -0.53 10.00
CA TYR A 129 4.69 -0.35 10.13
C TYR A 129 4.01 -1.64 10.59
N SER A 130 2.82 -1.50 11.16
CA SER A 130 1.90 -2.60 11.40
C SER A 130 0.46 -2.16 11.16
N VAL A 131 -0.41 -3.13 10.93
CA VAL A 131 -1.84 -2.89 10.73
C VAL A 131 -2.59 -3.54 11.89
N ASP A 132 -3.42 -2.77 12.58
CA ASP A 132 -4.29 -3.24 13.67
C ASP A 132 -5.74 -2.86 13.36
N ASN A 133 -6.52 -3.86 12.94
CA ASN A 133 -7.85 -3.69 12.34
C ASN A 133 -7.79 -2.70 11.16
N ASP A 134 -8.41 -1.52 11.28
CA ASP A 134 -8.45 -0.48 10.25
C ASP A 134 -7.46 0.67 10.51
N SER A 135 -6.56 0.50 11.48
CA SER A 135 -5.53 1.49 11.81
C SER A 135 -4.17 1.08 11.27
N LEU A 136 -3.47 2.05 10.68
CA LEU A 136 -2.08 1.91 10.28
C LEU A 136 -1.20 2.52 11.36
N ILE A 137 -0.32 1.69 11.92
CA ILE A 137 0.66 2.12 12.92
C ILE A 137 1.99 2.31 12.18
N LEU A 138 2.50 3.53 12.16
CA LEU A 138 3.84 3.84 11.66
C LEU A 138 4.78 4.01 12.85
N SER A 139 5.91 3.32 12.82
CA SER A 139 6.77 3.16 13.98
C SER A 139 8.22 3.51 13.69
N ASN A 140 8.90 3.95 14.75
CA ASN A 140 10.35 3.99 14.84
C ASN A 140 10.85 3.27 16.11
N GLU A 141 12.15 3.33 16.39
CA GLU A 141 12.72 2.67 17.59
C GLU A 141 12.20 3.22 18.93
N PHE A 142 11.51 4.35 18.94
CA PHE A 142 11.13 5.11 20.13
C PHE A 142 9.63 5.40 20.26
N ILE A 143 8.90 5.54 19.16
CA ILE A 143 7.54 6.08 19.11
C ILE A 143 6.73 5.38 18.01
N ASP A 144 5.46 5.12 18.34
CA ASP A 144 4.43 4.65 17.43
C ASP A 144 3.40 5.76 17.16
N PHE A 145 3.00 5.88 15.90
CA PHE A 145 1.94 6.79 15.45
C PHE A 145 0.82 5.97 14.84
N SER A 146 -0.36 6.02 15.47
CA SER A 146 -1.56 5.34 14.97
C SER A 146 -2.39 6.29 14.11
N TYR A 147 -2.68 5.87 12.88
CA TYR A 147 -3.47 6.60 11.92
C TYR A 147 -4.74 5.82 11.58
N SER A 148 -5.87 6.52 11.53
CA SER A 148 -7.05 6.01 10.81
C SER A 148 -6.80 6.11 9.31
N VAL A 149 -7.23 5.10 8.56
CA VAL A 149 -6.93 4.98 7.14
C VAL A 149 -8.20 5.09 6.30
N ASP A 150 -8.13 5.86 5.22
CA ASP A 150 -9.13 5.93 4.17
C ASP A 150 -8.44 5.71 2.82
N ILE A 151 -8.82 4.66 2.10
CA ILE A 151 -8.22 4.29 0.80
C ILE A 151 -9.29 4.29 -0.27
N ASN A 152 -9.04 5.02 -1.35
CA ASN A 152 -9.90 5.04 -2.53
C ASN A 152 -9.04 4.89 -3.80
N GLY A 153 -8.95 3.65 -4.28
CA GLY A 153 -8.14 3.27 -5.44
C GLY A 153 -6.66 3.55 -5.24
N ASN A 154 -6.13 4.55 -5.94
CA ASN A 154 -4.72 4.97 -5.85
C ASN A 154 -4.48 6.07 -4.80
N ASN A 155 -5.51 6.51 -4.08
CA ASN A 155 -5.39 7.55 -3.07
C ASN A 155 -5.46 6.92 -1.68
N LEU A 156 -4.57 7.36 -0.81
CA LEU A 156 -4.50 6.96 0.59
C LEU A 156 -4.51 8.23 1.43
N LYS A 157 -5.42 8.29 2.40
CA LYS A 157 -5.48 9.35 3.40
C LYS A 157 -5.23 8.75 4.78
N LEU A 158 -4.26 9.31 5.49
CA LEU A 158 -3.96 8.98 6.87
C LEU A 158 -4.44 10.11 7.77
N PHE A 159 -5.28 9.79 8.75
CA PHE A 159 -5.77 10.74 9.74
C PHE A 159 -5.16 10.46 11.11
N TYR A 160 -4.51 11.45 11.69
CA TYR A 160 -3.94 11.41 13.03
C TYR A 160 -4.70 12.37 13.94
N GLN A 161 -5.23 11.85 15.03
CA GLN A 161 -5.93 12.65 16.04
C GLN A 161 -4.99 13.01 17.18
N SER A 162 -4.86 14.30 17.51
CA SER A 162 -4.02 14.76 18.61
C SER A 162 -4.76 15.70 19.55
N ASN A 163 -4.83 15.31 20.82
CA ASN A 163 -5.40 16.15 21.88
C ASN A 163 -4.49 17.33 22.28
N ILE A 164 -3.26 17.39 21.76
CA ILE A 164 -2.23 18.36 22.17
C ILE A 164 -1.83 19.25 21.00
N ASN A 165 -1.59 18.66 19.83
CA ASN A 165 -0.98 19.34 18.68
C ASN A 165 -1.98 19.65 17.54
N GLY A 166 -3.27 19.37 17.75
CA GLY A 166 -4.28 19.44 16.70
C GLY A 166 -4.24 18.21 15.80
N ASP A 167 -5.36 17.94 15.13
CA ASP A 167 -5.48 16.81 14.22
C ASP A 167 -4.66 17.06 12.95
N SER A 168 -4.30 16.00 12.23
CA SER A 168 -3.59 16.14 10.95
C SER A 168 -3.99 15.06 9.95
N GLU A 169 -3.97 15.42 8.67
CA GLU A 169 -4.19 14.54 7.54
C GLU A 169 -2.95 14.45 6.66
N ILE A 170 -2.65 13.26 6.16
CA ILE A 170 -1.59 13.02 5.16
C ILE A 170 -2.26 12.42 3.93
N PHE A 171 -2.06 13.05 2.79
CA PHE A 171 -2.58 12.59 1.50
C PHE A 171 -1.44 11.96 0.72
N LEU A 172 -1.65 10.73 0.28
CA LEU A 172 -0.68 9.96 -0.47
C LEU A 172 -1.31 9.37 -1.73
N ARG A 173 -0.48 9.22 -2.75
CA ARG A 173 -0.85 8.60 -4.02
C ARG A 173 0.08 7.44 -4.36
N ARG A 174 -0.51 6.35 -4.83
CA ARG A 174 0.21 5.15 -5.24
C ARG A 174 1.08 5.43 -6.48
N VAL A 175 2.33 4.96 -6.45
CA VAL A 175 3.28 5.08 -7.57
C VAL A 175 4.05 3.77 -7.81
N SER A 176 4.63 3.63 -9.00
CA SER A 176 5.59 2.56 -9.34
C SER A 176 7.02 3.09 -9.35
N ILE A 177 7.99 2.28 -8.92
CA ILE A 177 9.41 2.67 -8.88
C ILE A 177 10.17 2.16 -10.12
N LEU A 178 10.68 3.08 -10.94
CA LEU A 178 11.37 2.77 -12.20
C LEU A 178 12.73 2.07 -12.01
N ASN A 179 13.54 2.49 -11.03
CA ASN A 179 14.94 2.09 -10.88
C ASN A 179 15.19 1.23 -9.64
N ASN A 180 14.45 0.12 -9.49
CA ASN A 180 14.55 -0.73 -8.31
C ASN A 180 15.84 -1.58 -8.20
N ILE A 181 16.68 -1.55 -9.25
CA ILE A 181 17.79 -2.50 -9.47
C ILE A 181 18.99 -2.25 -8.52
N ARG A 182 19.14 -1.05 -7.97
CA ARG A 182 20.31 -0.72 -7.10
C ARG A 182 20.12 -1.04 -5.63
N ARG A 183 18.88 -1.19 -5.15
CA ARG A 183 18.58 -1.40 -3.72
C ARG A 183 18.59 -2.85 -3.27
N PHE A 184 18.12 -3.77 -4.10
CA PHE A 184 18.01 -5.19 -3.72
C PHE A 184 19.27 -6.02 -4.00
N LYS A 185 20.45 -5.43 -3.82
CA LYS A 185 21.73 -6.13 -3.99
C LYS A 185 22.23 -6.78 -2.70
N LYS A 186 21.34 -7.38 -1.92
CA LYS A 186 21.66 -8.45 -0.96
C LYS A 186 20.39 -9.12 -0.44
N ASN A 187 20.12 -10.33 -0.92
CA ASN A 187 19.30 -11.37 -0.30
C ASN A 187 17.76 -11.31 -0.28
N ASP A 188 17.08 -10.31 -0.82
CA ASP A 188 15.61 -10.36 -0.88
C ASP A 188 15.11 -10.70 -2.28
N ASN A 189 14.34 -11.78 -2.39
CA ASN A 189 13.64 -12.19 -3.62
C ASN A 189 12.51 -11.19 -3.94
N LEU A 190 12.84 -9.99 -4.43
CA LEU A 190 11.89 -8.87 -4.59
C LEU A 190 11.55 -8.52 -6.05
N ASN A 191 11.78 -9.42 -7.01
CA ASN A 191 11.28 -9.25 -8.39
C ASN A 191 9.75 -9.37 -8.53
N LYS A 192 9.00 -9.53 -7.44
CA LYS A 192 7.55 -9.69 -7.54
C LYS A 192 6.86 -8.32 -7.65
N TYR A 193 7.16 -7.29 -6.85
CA TYR A 193 6.24 -6.15 -6.65
C TYR A 193 6.72 -4.80 -7.17
N SER A 194 7.84 -4.73 -7.89
CA SER A 194 8.43 -3.46 -8.35
C SER A 194 7.53 -2.64 -9.28
N ASN A 195 6.51 -3.25 -9.87
CA ASN A 195 5.65 -2.64 -10.88
C ASN A 195 4.16 -2.79 -10.52
N ALA A 196 3.81 -3.02 -9.26
CA ALA A 196 2.45 -3.39 -8.94
C ALA A 196 1.53 -2.16 -8.78
N SER A 197 0.87 -1.76 -9.87
CA SER A 197 -0.36 -0.95 -9.76
C SER A 197 -1.44 -1.76 -9.01
N PHE A 198 -2.52 -1.11 -8.56
CA PHE A 198 -3.68 -1.83 -8.00
C PHE A 198 -4.14 -2.98 -8.92
N TYR A 199 -4.04 -2.79 -10.25
CA TYR A 199 -4.30 -3.81 -11.26
C TYR A 199 -3.34 -5.01 -11.22
N ASP A 200 -2.09 -4.84 -10.81
CA ASP A 200 -1.11 -5.92 -10.76
C ASP A 200 -1.23 -6.78 -9.50
N ILE A 201 -1.70 -6.21 -8.39
CA ILE A 201 -2.15 -6.96 -7.21
C ILE A 201 -3.36 -7.83 -7.61
N PHE A 202 -4.32 -7.23 -8.32
CA PHE A 202 -5.46 -7.91 -8.94
C PHE A 202 -5.02 -9.08 -9.85
N THR A 203 -4.06 -8.84 -10.75
CA THR A 203 -3.63 -9.83 -11.75
C THR A 203 -2.81 -10.96 -11.13
N LYS A 204 -2.02 -10.68 -10.09
CA LYS A 204 -1.26 -11.72 -9.37
C LYS A 204 -2.14 -12.69 -8.61
N ARG A 205 -3.25 -12.24 -8.03
CA ARG A 205 -4.20 -13.14 -7.34
C ARG A 205 -4.89 -14.08 -8.34
N ILE A 206 -5.10 -13.62 -9.57
CA ILE A 206 -5.61 -14.44 -10.68
C ILE A 206 -4.55 -15.45 -11.16
N ILE A 207 -3.27 -15.07 -11.21
CA ILE A 207 -2.20 -15.92 -11.75
C ILE A 207 -1.63 -16.91 -10.71
N SER A 208 -1.57 -16.55 -9.42
CA SER A 208 -1.02 -17.45 -8.38
C SER A 208 -2.00 -18.54 -7.92
N ASN A 209 -3.20 -18.58 -8.49
CA ASN A 209 -4.22 -19.60 -8.26
C ASN A 209 -4.43 -20.52 -9.50
N LYS A 210 -3.44 -20.59 -10.41
CA LYS A 210 -3.35 -21.61 -11.46
C LYS A 210 -2.44 -22.76 -11.07
#